data_AF-A0A955AVY8-F1
#
_entry.id   AF-A0A955AVY8-F1
#
_cell.length_a   1.000
_cell.length_b   1.000
_cell.length_c   1.000
_cell.angle_alpha   90.00
_cell.angle_beta   90.00
_cell.angle_gamma   90.00
#
_symmetry.space_group_name_H-M   'P 1'
#
loop_
_entity.id
_entity.type
_entity.pdbx_description
1 polymer ?
#
loop_
_entity_poly.entity_id
_entity_poly.type
_entity_poly.pdbx_seq_one_letter_code
_entity_poly.pdbx_strand_id
1 'polypeptide(L)'
;MTNPFGESFPSDDPSPIPPQDSAEATDRFVDKIAVAPVGPGRWVRHVRTLSIMNVAQGGAEILAAVGCFFFALLLPAFFAMQKAAPNQAGAPMPEAMSWMAIGVYVVMGVVMLAVGITRLVAGLRNFQFKNRYLGIAALSLGMLTIFFIFCLPTALALMIYGLFVLIDPDVTAAFDARRRGATVDDVLAGRAKN
;
A
#
# COMPACT_ATOMS: atom_id res chain seq x y z
N MET A 1 -56.27 -3.00 31.07
CA MET A 1 -56.05 -1.56 31.29
C MET A 1 -56.42 -0.86 29.99
N THR A 2 -57.49 -0.06 29.99
CA THR A 2 -57.98 0.68 28.83
C THR A 2 -57.36 2.07 28.82
N ASN A 3 -56.81 2.47 27.69
CA ASN A 3 -56.24 3.80 27.46
C ASN A 3 -57.39 4.82 27.43
N PRO A 4 -57.13 6.11 27.76
CA PRO A 4 -58.16 7.14 27.86
C PRO A 4 -58.89 7.48 26.54
N PHE A 5 -58.48 6.87 25.42
CA PHE A 5 -59.06 7.06 24.08
C PHE A 5 -59.99 5.92 23.63
N GLY A 6 -60.22 4.89 24.45
CA GLY A 6 -61.20 3.84 24.15
C GLY A 6 -60.82 2.88 23.01
N GLU A 7 -59.64 3.03 22.41
CA GLU A 7 -59.13 2.12 21.38
C GLU A 7 -58.55 0.86 22.05
N SER A 8 -59.14 -0.30 21.76
CA SER A 8 -58.57 -1.59 22.09
C SER A 8 -57.34 -1.82 21.20
N PHE A 9 -56.15 -1.93 21.78
CA PHE A 9 -54.99 -2.39 21.02
C PHE A 9 -55.30 -3.76 20.43
N PRO A 10 -55.05 -3.98 19.12
CA PRO A 10 -55.06 -5.31 18.54
C PRO A 10 -54.21 -6.22 19.42
N SER A 11 -54.76 -7.36 19.85
CA SER A 11 -53.96 -8.39 20.50
C SER A 11 -52.93 -8.87 19.49
N ASP A 12 -51.71 -8.38 19.61
CA ASP A 12 -50.53 -8.91 18.94
C ASP A 12 -50.27 -10.31 19.51
N ASP A 13 -51.14 -11.27 19.20
CA ASP A 13 -50.77 -12.67 19.32
C ASP A 13 -49.69 -12.89 18.24
N PRO A 14 -48.42 -13.09 18.63
CA PRO A 14 -47.36 -13.29 17.66
C PRO A 14 -47.73 -14.53 16.87
N SER A 15 -47.99 -14.34 15.58
CA SER A 15 -48.23 -15.45 14.67
C SER A 15 -47.09 -16.45 14.85
N PRO A 16 -47.36 -17.75 15.03
CA PRO A 16 -46.32 -18.75 15.23
C PRO A 16 -45.27 -18.60 14.12
N ILE A 17 -44.06 -18.17 14.49
CA ILE A 17 -42.96 -18.08 13.54
C ILE A 17 -42.76 -19.52 13.04
N PRO A 18 -42.95 -19.81 11.74
CA PRO A 18 -42.72 -21.14 11.24
C PRO A 18 -41.28 -21.54 11.61
N PRO A 19 -41.04 -22.78 12.06
CA PRO A 19 -39.70 -23.22 12.42
C PRO A 19 -38.80 -23.00 11.21
N GLN A 20 -37.96 -21.96 11.28
CA GLN A 20 -36.94 -21.73 10.28
C GLN A 20 -35.95 -22.87 10.44
N ASP A 21 -35.95 -23.78 9.47
CA ASP A 21 -34.96 -24.84 9.39
C ASP A 21 -33.59 -24.17 9.27
N SER A 22 -32.88 -24.12 10.39
CA SER A 22 -31.63 -23.39 10.53
C SER A 22 -30.54 -23.96 9.61
N ALA A 23 -30.70 -25.21 9.17
CA ALA A 23 -29.88 -25.82 8.14
C ALA A 23 -30.06 -25.13 6.77
N GLU A 24 -31.30 -24.89 6.35
CA GLU A 24 -31.59 -24.25 5.04
C GLU A 24 -31.20 -22.77 5.02
N ALA A 25 -31.33 -22.09 6.17
CA ALA A 25 -30.86 -20.71 6.33
C ALA A 25 -29.33 -20.62 6.27
N THR A 26 -28.62 -21.60 6.84
CA THR A 26 -27.15 -21.66 6.80
C THR A 26 -26.66 -21.98 5.39
N ASP A 27 -27.28 -22.94 4.69
CA ASP A 27 -26.92 -23.26 3.30
C ASP A 27 -27.18 -22.09 2.36
N ARG A 28 -28.30 -21.37 2.46
CA ARG A 28 -28.52 -20.16 1.64
C ARG A 28 -27.56 -19.02 1.96
N PHE A 29 -27.07 -18.94 3.21
CA PHE A 29 -26.07 -17.95 3.59
C PHE A 29 -24.67 -18.35 3.09
N VAL A 30 -24.32 -19.64 3.17
CA VAL A 30 -23.08 -20.20 2.61
C VAL A 30 -23.09 -20.11 1.08
N ASP A 31 -24.22 -20.27 0.42
CA ASP A 31 -24.37 -20.16 -1.04
C ASP A 31 -24.43 -18.69 -1.52
N LYS A 32 -24.85 -17.76 -0.65
CA LYS A 32 -24.70 -16.31 -0.90
C LYS A 32 -23.31 -15.78 -0.54
N ILE A 33 -22.61 -16.41 0.42
CA ILE A 33 -21.18 -16.18 0.72
C ILE A 33 -20.29 -16.95 -0.25
N ALA A 34 -20.83 -17.96 -0.95
CA ALA A 34 -20.19 -18.64 -2.08
C ALA A 34 -20.01 -17.60 -3.17
N VAL A 35 -18.90 -16.91 -2.98
CA VAL A 35 -18.23 -15.90 -3.75
C VAL A 35 -18.84 -15.84 -5.14
N ALA A 36 -19.75 -14.87 -5.34
CA ALA A 36 -20.21 -14.52 -6.68
C ALA A 36 -18.97 -14.58 -7.59
N PRO A 37 -18.97 -15.45 -8.63
CA PRO A 37 -17.76 -15.84 -9.34
C PRO A 37 -17.01 -14.56 -9.64
N VAL A 38 -15.87 -14.38 -8.99
CA VAL A 38 -15.08 -13.15 -9.12
C VAL A 38 -14.81 -13.06 -10.60
N GLY A 39 -15.49 -12.12 -11.27
CA GLY A 39 -15.48 -12.07 -12.72
C GLY A 39 -14.03 -12.12 -13.20
N PRO A 40 -13.69 -12.98 -14.16
CA PRO A 40 -12.31 -13.20 -14.59
C PRO A 40 -11.67 -11.84 -14.90
N GLY A 41 -10.66 -11.47 -14.13
CA GLY A 41 -9.96 -10.19 -14.28
C GLY A 41 -10.25 -9.11 -13.21
N ARG A 42 -11.05 -9.37 -12.17
CA ARG A 42 -11.22 -8.39 -11.07
C ARG A 42 -9.87 -8.02 -10.46
N TRP A 43 -9.06 -9.01 -10.10
CA TRP A 43 -7.73 -8.80 -9.50
C TRP A 43 -6.69 -8.21 -10.48
N VAL A 44 -6.84 -8.47 -11.78
CA VAL A 44 -5.95 -7.91 -12.82
C VAL A 44 -6.04 -6.38 -12.86
N ARG A 45 -7.23 -5.80 -12.61
CA ARG A 45 -7.39 -4.34 -12.51
C ARG A 45 -6.68 -3.76 -11.29
N HIS A 46 -6.59 -4.52 -10.19
CA HIS A 46 -5.91 -4.07 -8.96
C HIS A 46 -4.39 -3.95 -9.16
N VAL A 47 -3.80 -4.66 -10.12
CA VAL A 47 -2.37 -4.52 -10.48
C VAL A 47 -2.07 -3.08 -10.95
N ARG A 48 -3.00 -2.43 -11.66
CA ARG A 48 -2.83 -1.01 -12.06
C ARG A 48 -2.88 -0.09 -10.84
N THR A 49 -3.84 -0.30 -9.94
CA THR A 49 -3.92 0.47 -8.68
C THR A 49 -2.63 0.35 -7.88
N LEU A 50 -2.14 -0.88 -7.68
CA LEU A 50 -0.86 -1.15 -7.02
C LEU A 50 0.30 -0.43 -7.71
N SER A 51 0.34 -0.43 -9.05
CA SER A 51 1.39 0.22 -9.83
C SER A 51 1.39 1.73 -9.62
N ILE A 52 0.22 2.37 -9.62
CA ILE A 52 0.07 3.81 -9.37
C ILE A 52 0.54 4.15 -7.96
N MET A 53 0.13 3.37 -6.95
CA MET A 53 0.56 3.60 -5.58
C MET A 53 2.07 3.42 -5.40
N ASN A 54 2.68 2.43 -6.07
CA ASN A 54 4.14 2.26 -6.06
C ASN A 54 4.88 3.43 -6.70
N VAL A 55 4.37 4.00 -7.80
CA VAL A 55 4.96 5.19 -8.42
C VAL A 55 4.84 6.39 -7.49
N ALA A 56 3.68 6.60 -6.86
CA ALA A 56 3.47 7.69 -5.92
C ALA A 56 4.39 7.59 -4.70
N GLN A 57 4.49 6.40 -4.09
CA GLN A 57 5.38 6.14 -2.96
C GLN A 57 6.86 6.29 -3.34
N GLY A 58 7.27 5.79 -4.52
CA GLY A 58 8.63 5.97 -5.02
C GLY A 58 8.97 7.44 -5.25
N GLY A 59 8.02 8.23 -5.76
CA GLY A 59 8.16 9.68 -5.91
C GLY A 59 8.34 10.40 -4.56
N ALA A 60 7.56 10.03 -3.55
CA ALA A 60 7.69 10.57 -2.19
C ALA A 60 9.06 10.23 -1.57
N GLU A 61 9.58 9.02 -1.77
CA GLU A 61 10.91 8.61 -1.30
C GLU A 61 12.04 9.36 -2.00
N ILE A 62 11.92 9.62 -3.31
CA ILE A 62 12.88 10.44 -4.06
C ILE A 62 12.88 11.87 -3.51
N LEU A 63 11.70 12.45 -3.26
CA LEU A 63 11.60 13.79 -2.69
C LEU A 63 12.20 13.85 -1.28
N ALA A 64 11.94 12.84 -0.45
CA ALA A 64 12.55 12.71 0.87
C ALA A 64 14.08 12.59 0.79
N ALA A 65 14.60 11.82 -0.17
CA ALA A 65 16.03 11.70 -0.41
C ALA A 65 16.67 13.05 -0.79
N VAL A 66 16.04 13.81 -1.68
CA VAL A 66 16.46 15.18 -2.03
C VAL A 66 16.46 16.08 -0.80
N GLY A 67 15.41 16.00 0.04
CA GLY A 67 15.36 16.69 1.31
C GLY A 67 16.51 16.33 2.25
N CYS A 68 16.87 15.04 2.35
CA CYS A 68 18.00 14.58 3.17
C CYS A 68 19.34 15.13 2.67
N PHE A 69 19.57 15.15 1.35
CA PHE A 69 20.77 15.76 0.78
C PHE A 69 20.81 17.27 1.02
N PHE A 70 19.68 17.95 0.87
CA PHE A 70 19.57 19.37 1.15
C PHE A 70 19.88 19.68 2.63
N PHE A 71 19.32 18.90 3.57
CA PHE A 71 19.63 19.03 4.99
C PHE A 71 21.11 18.75 5.30
N ALA A 72 21.71 17.72 4.70
CA ALA A 72 23.13 17.42 4.86
C ALA A 72 24.02 18.60 4.44
N LEU A 73 23.64 19.32 3.37
CA LEU A 73 24.34 20.52 2.91
C LEU A 73 24.09 21.74 3.82
N LEU A 74 22.93 21.84 4.46
CA LEU A 74 22.56 22.95 5.34
C LEU A 74 23.16 22.83 6.76
N LEU A 75 23.39 21.61 7.25
CA LEU A 75 23.89 21.33 8.60
C LEU A 75 25.17 22.09 8.98
N PRO A 76 26.22 22.18 8.13
CA PRO A 76 27.42 22.95 8.45
C PRO A 76 27.14 24.43 8.74
N ALA A 77 26.25 25.05 7.96
CA ALA A 77 25.86 26.44 8.17
C ALA A 77 25.10 26.62 9.50
N PHE A 78 24.22 25.66 9.83
CA PHE A 78 23.51 25.65 11.11
C PHE A 78 24.47 25.53 12.31
N PHE A 79 25.47 24.63 12.23
CA PHE A 79 26.48 24.49 13.27
C PHE A 79 27.38 25.73 13.40
N ALA A 80 27.70 26.41 12.30
CA ALA A 80 28.44 27.66 12.33
C ALA A 80 27.66 28.78 13.05
N MET A 81 26.34 28.87 12.81
CA MET A 81 25.48 29.83 13.52
C MET A 81 25.36 29.53 15.01
N GLN A 82 25.27 28.25 15.42
CA GLN A 82 25.26 27.87 16.83
C GLN A 82 26.55 28.27 17.56
N LYS A 83 27.71 28.09 16.90
CA LYS A 83 29.00 28.51 17.46
C LYS A 83 29.10 30.04 17.63
N ALA A 84 28.39 30.81 16.80
CA ALA A 84 28.40 32.27 16.85
C ALA A 84 27.36 32.87 17.80
N ALA A 85 26.43 32.08 18.36
CA ALA A 85 25.35 32.56 19.22
C ALA A 85 25.77 32.50 20.72
N PRO A 86 26.10 33.63 21.37
CA PRO A 86 26.68 33.64 22.72
C PRO A 86 25.72 33.23 23.85
N ASN A 87 24.42 33.08 23.58
CA ASN A 87 23.37 32.85 24.58
C ASN A 87 22.66 31.49 24.48
N GLN A 88 23.14 30.55 23.67
CA GLN A 88 22.58 29.19 23.71
C GLN A 88 23.17 28.44 24.90
N ALA A 89 22.35 28.16 25.91
CA ALA A 89 22.71 27.45 27.14
C ALA A 89 23.04 25.94 26.94
N GLY A 90 23.38 25.52 25.73
CA GLY A 90 23.79 24.16 25.40
C GLY A 90 25.30 24.08 25.19
N ALA A 91 25.95 23.06 25.74
CA ALA A 91 27.33 22.76 25.41
C ALA A 91 27.47 22.58 23.88
N PRO A 92 28.52 23.13 23.24
CA PRO A 92 28.72 22.98 21.81
C PRO A 92 28.80 21.50 21.46
N MET A 93 28.03 21.10 20.45
CA MET A 93 28.01 19.72 19.97
C MET A 93 29.43 19.30 19.55
N PRO A 94 29.94 18.14 20.01
CA PRO A 94 31.27 17.66 19.63
C PRO A 94 31.41 17.57 18.12
N GLU A 95 32.58 17.95 17.58
CA GLU A 95 32.82 17.97 16.13
C GLU A 95 32.61 16.61 15.48
N ALA A 96 33.00 15.53 16.17
CA ALA A 96 32.76 14.16 15.72
C ALA A 96 31.27 13.85 15.51
N MET A 97 30.39 14.39 16.35
CA MET A 97 28.95 14.18 16.24
C MET A 97 28.35 14.91 15.03
N SER A 98 28.92 16.06 14.65
CA SER A 98 28.49 16.82 13.47
C SER A 98 28.78 16.07 12.16
N TRP A 99 30.00 15.53 12.01
CA TRP A 99 30.39 14.72 10.85
C TRP A 99 29.58 13.42 10.77
N MET A 100 29.31 12.79 11.92
CA MET A 100 28.45 11.61 11.98
C MET A 100 27.02 11.94 11.52
N ALA A 101 26.45 13.06 11.97
CA ALA A 101 25.11 13.48 11.55
C ALA A 101 25.04 13.69 10.02
N ILE A 102 26.01 14.43 9.44
CA ILE A 102 26.10 14.63 7.99
C ILE A 102 26.19 13.28 7.27
N GLY A 103 27.07 12.39 7.73
CA GLY A 103 27.23 11.05 7.16
C GLY A 103 25.94 10.24 7.17
N VAL A 104 25.19 10.27 8.28
CA VAL A 104 23.90 9.58 8.40
C VAL A 104 22.88 10.14 7.39
N TYR A 105 22.72 11.46 7.27
CA TYR A 105 21.79 12.04 6.31
C TYR A 105 22.16 11.73 4.85
N VAL A 106 23.45 11.71 4.51
CA VAL A 106 23.93 11.34 3.17
C VAL A 106 23.64 9.87 2.87
N VAL A 107 24.01 8.96 3.76
CA VAL A 107 23.76 7.52 3.59
C VAL A 107 22.25 7.24 3.49
N MET A 108 21.46 7.87 4.35
CA MET A 108 20.01 7.81 4.34
C MET A 108 19.43 8.30 3.01
N GLY A 109 19.90 9.45 2.50
CA GLY A 109 19.50 9.98 1.20
C GLY A 109 19.82 9.02 0.06
N VAL A 110 21.01 8.41 0.04
CA VAL A 110 21.41 7.44 -1.00
C VAL A 110 20.51 6.19 -0.98
N VAL A 111 20.25 5.64 0.21
CA VAL A 111 19.38 4.47 0.35
C VAL A 111 17.95 4.79 -0.11
N MET A 112 17.38 5.90 0.36
CA MET A 112 16.02 6.32 -0.03
C MET A 112 15.93 6.58 -1.54
N LEU A 113 16.95 7.18 -2.14
CA LEU A 113 17.00 7.42 -3.58
C LEU A 113 17.02 6.10 -4.38
N ALA A 114 17.86 5.14 -3.97
CA ALA A 114 17.95 3.84 -4.64
C ALA A 114 16.62 3.06 -4.55
N VAL A 115 15.98 3.06 -3.37
CA VAL A 115 14.68 2.40 -3.16
C VAL A 115 13.58 3.11 -3.97
N GLY A 116 13.53 4.44 -3.93
CA GLY A 116 12.55 5.24 -4.66
C GLY A 116 12.64 5.04 -6.18
N ILE A 117 13.85 5.03 -6.74
CA ILE A 117 14.07 4.73 -8.17
C ILE A 117 13.61 3.31 -8.49
N THR A 118 13.96 2.33 -7.66
CA THR A 118 13.57 0.93 -7.87
C THR A 118 12.05 0.78 -7.86
N ARG A 119 11.35 1.42 -6.92
CA ARG A 119 9.88 1.43 -6.85
C ARG A 119 9.24 2.10 -8.05
N LEU A 120 9.80 3.21 -8.52
CA LEU A 120 9.32 3.94 -9.69
C LEU A 120 9.45 3.09 -10.96
N VAL A 121 10.61 2.46 -11.19
CA VAL A 121 10.85 1.56 -12.33
C VAL A 121 9.96 0.31 -12.24
N ALA A 122 9.83 -0.29 -11.06
CA ALA A 122 8.98 -1.46 -10.85
C ALA A 122 7.50 -1.13 -11.07
N GLY A 123 7.02 0.03 -10.58
CA GLY A 123 5.66 0.51 -10.81
C GLY A 123 5.36 0.71 -12.29
N LEU A 124 6.24 1.38 -13.03
CA LEU A 124 6.09 1.58 -14.48
C LEU A 124 6.10 0.25 -15.27
N ARG A 125 6.96 -0.70 -14.89
CA ARG A 125 7.01 -2.02 -15.55
C ARG A 125 5.82 -2.91 -15.20
N ASN A 126 5.31 -2.83 -13.97
CA ASN A 126 4.11 -3.54 -13.55
C ASN A 126 2.86 -2.99 -14.22
N PHE A 127 2.80 -1.69 -14.48
CA PHE A 127 1.70 -1.08 -15.24
C PHE A 127 1.55 -1.66 -16.66
N GLN A 128 2.66 -2.16 -17.24
CA GLN A 128 2.68 -2.80 -18.55
C GLN A 128 2.62 -4.34 -18.50
N PHE A 129 2.44 -4.94 -17.31
CA PHE A 129 2.46 -6.38 -17.08
C PHE A 129 3.76 -7.07 -17.56
N LYS A 130 4.91 -6.38 -17.52
CA LYS A 130 6.15 -6.91 -18.14
C LYS A 130 7.02 -7.78 -17.23
N ASN A 131 6.95 -7.66 -15.89
CA ASN A 131 7.77 -8.46 -14.98
C ASN A 131 7.24 -8.52 -13.53
N ARG A 132 6.57 -9.62 -13.16
CA ARG A 132 6.03 -9.84 -11.80
C ARG A 132 7.11 -9.77 -10.71
N TYR A 133 8.27 -10.38 -10.96
CA TYR A 133 9.35 -10.49 -9.97
C TYR A 133 9.98 -9.15 -9.58
N LEU A 134 10.00 -8.17 -10.50
CA LEU A 134 10.47 -6.82 -10.17
C LEU A 134 9.54 -6.12 -9.19
N GLY A 135 8.23 -6.36 -9.28
CA GLY A 135 7.27 -5.89 -8.29
C GLY A 135 7.56 -6.45 -6.90
N ILE A 136 7.74 -7.76 -6.80
CA ILE A 136 8.04 -8.43 -5.53
C ILE A 136 9.37 -7.92 -4.96
N ALA A 137 10.42 -7.87 -5.77
CA ALA A 137 11.72 -7.37 -5.34
C ALA A 137 11.65 -5.91 -4.86
N ALA A 138 10.91 -5.04 -5.55
CA ALA A 138 10.74 -3.65 -5.15
C ALA A 138 9.91 -3.50 -3.86
N LEU A 139 8.92 -4.37 -3.64
CA LEU A 139 8.16 -4.41 -2.38
C LEU A 139 9.06 -4.82 -1.21
N SER A 140 9.87 -5.87 -1.40
CA SER A 140 10.84 -6.33 -0.40
C SER A 140 11.90 -5.28 -0.11
N LEU A 141 12.43 -4.61 -1.14
CA LEU A 141 13.40 -3.52 -0.97
C LEU A 141 12.79 -2.34 -0.21
N GLY A 142 11.50 -2.09 -0.40
CA GLY A 142 10.72 -1.13 0.38
C GLY A 142 10.58 -1.42 1.87
N MET A 143 10.91 -2.63 2.33
CA MET A 143 10.99 -2.91 3.77
C MET A 143 12.25 -2.34 4.41
N LEU A 144 13.30 -2.09 3.64
CA LEU A 144 14.49 -1.40 4.14
C LEU A 144 14.18 0.06 4.54
N THR A 145 13.13 0.66 3.98
CA THR A 145 12.71 2.03 4.30
C THR A 145 11.76 2.12 5.50
N ILE A 146 11.41 1.01 6.15
CA ILE A 146 10.58 0.98 7.38
C ILE A 146 11.17 1.83 8.50
N PHE A 147 12.50 1.89 8.59
CA PHE A 147 13.17 2.68 9.64
C PHE A 147 12.85 4.18 9.55
N PHE A 148 12.24 4.65 8.47
CA PHE A 148 11.76 6.01 8.30
C PHE A 148 10.28 6.11 8.72
N ILE A 149 10.05 6.73 9.88
CA ILE A 149 8.78 6.70 10.61
C ILE A 149 7.54 7.11 9.77
N PHE A 150 7.72 8.00 8.79
CA PHE A 150 6.62 8.49 7.95
C PHE A 150 6.23 7.54 6.81
N CYS A 151 7.14 6.65 6.36
CA CYS A 151 6.89 5.75 5.23
C CYS A 151 6.45 4.35 5.67
N LEU A 152 6.54 4.03 6.97
CA LEU A 152 6.23 2.73 7.52
C LEU A 152 4.78 2.26 7.23
N PRO A 153 3.71 3.03 7.55
CA PRO A 153 2.35 2.54 7.36
C PRO A 153 2.00 2.33 5.88
N THR A 154 2.47 3.21 4.99
CA THR A 154 2.22 3.09 3.54
C THR A 154 3.03 1.96 2.91
N ALA A 155 4.30 1.81 3.28
CA ALA A 155 5.14 0.72 2.79
C ALA A 155 4.61 -0.65 3.25
N LEU A 156 4.17 -0.76 4.50
CA LEU A 156 3.58 -1.98 5.04
C LEU A 156 2.26 -2.34 4.34
N ALA A 157 1.37 -1.34 4.17
CA ALA A 157 0.11 -1.54 3.46
C ALA A 157 0.34 -1.99 2.01
N LEU A 158 1.27 -1.36 1.29
CA LEU A 158 1.61 -1.72 -0.08
C LEU A 158 2.26 -3.10 -0.19
N MET A 159 3.07 -3.49 0.78
CA MET A 159 3.64 -4.83 0.82
C MET A 159 2.56 -5.89 0.99
N ILE A 160 1.70 -5.77 2.00
CA ILE A 160 0.65 -6.76 2.26
C ILE A 160 -0.31 -6.82 1.07
N TYR A 161 -0.78 -5.66 0.60
CA TYR A 161 -1.70 -5.57 -0.53
C TYR A 161 -1.07 -6.09 -1.83
N GLY A 162 0.17 -5.68 -2.12
CA GLY A 162 0.90 -6.10 -3.31
C GLY A 162 1.18 -7.59 -3.32
N LEU A 163 1.53 -8.19 -2.18
CA LEU A 163 1.75 -9.63 -2.07
C LEU A 163 0.47 -10.42 -2.34
N PHE A 164 -0.66 -10.00 -1.75
CA PHE A 164 -1.97 -10.61 -2.01
C PHE A 164 -2.35 -10.56 -3.49
N VAL A 165 -2.19 -9.40 -4.13
CA VAL A 165 -2.52 -9.24 -5.56
C VAL A 165 -1.56 -10.03 -6.46
N LEU A 166 -0.27 -10.12 -6.14
CA LEU A 166 0.73 -10.76 -7.01
C LEU A 166 0.78 -12.29 -6.88
N ILE A 167 0.26 -12.87 -5.79
CA ILE A 167 0.16 -14.32 -5.60
C ILE A 167 -1.05 -14.90 -6.34
N ASP A 168 -2.05 -14.07 -6.65
CA ASP A 168 -3.27 -14.51 -7.32
C ASP A 168 -2.97 -15.20 -8.68
N PRO A 169 -3.57 -16.39 -8.92
CA PRO A 169 -3.31 -17.16 -10.13
C PRO A 169 -3.81 -16.45 -11.40
N ASP A 170 -4.90 -15.66 -11.34
CA ASP A 170 -5.40 -14.92 -12.50
C ASP A 170 -4.44 -13.80 -12.88
N VAL A 171 -3.86 -13.12 -11.88
CA VAL A 171 -2.80 -12.13 -12.10
C VAL A 171 -1.58 -12.79 -12.72
N THR A 172 -1.19 -13.97 -12.24
CA THR A 172 -0.08 -14.73 -12.82
C THR A 172 -0.32 -15.08 -14.29
N ALA A 173 -1.50 -15.62 -14.60
CA ALA A 173 -1.91 -15.92 -15.97
C ALA A 173 -1.92 -14.67 -16.86
N ALA A 174 -2.32 -13.51 -16.33
CA ALA A 174 -2.28 -12.22 -17.04
C ALA A 174 -0.85 -11.77 -17.38
N PHE A 175 0.10 -11.92 -16.45
CA PHE A 175 1.52 -11.64 -16.71
C PHE A 175 2.10 -12.60 -17.76
N ASP A 176 1.75 -13.88 -17.70
CA ASP A 176 2.19 -14.88 -18.68
C ASP A 176 1.59 -14.65 -20.07
N ALA A 177 0.30 -14.30 -20.14
CA ALA A 177 -0.34 -13.88 -21.38
C ALA A 177 0.37 -12.66 -21.99
N ARG A 178 0.77 -11.68 -21.18
CA ARG A 178 1.54 -10.53 -21.67
C ARG A 178 2.91 -10.92 -22.19
N ARG A 179 3.60 -11.86 -21.54
CA ARG A 179 4.89 -12.41 -22.01
C ARG A 179 4.77 -13.12 -23.36
N ARG A 180 3.60 -13.73 -23.65
CA ARG A 180 3.28 -14.33 -24.95
C ARG A 180 2.85 -13.32 -26.02
N GLY A 181 2.83 -12.02 -25.70
CA GLY A 181 2.54 -10.95 -26.66
C GLY A 181 1.10 -10.43 -26.65
N ALA A 182 0.20 -10.97 -25.81
CA ALA A 182 -1.17 -10.46 -25.69
C ALA A 182 -1.16 -8.97 -25.31
N THR A 183 -2.03 -8.15 -25.89
CA THR A 183 -2.04 -6.71 -25.59
C THR A 183 -2.53 -6.44 -24.16
N VAL A 184 -2.23 -5.26 -23.61
CA VAL A 184 -2.69 -4.89 -22.25
C VAL A 184 -4.21 -4.84 -22.18
N ASP A 185 -4.86 -4.42 -23.26
CA ASP A 185 -6.32 -4.34 -23.34
C ASP A 185 -6.97 -5.73 -23.43
N ASP A 186 -6.33 -6.69 -24.11
CA ASP A 186 -6.79 -8.09 -24.15
C ASP A 186 -6.70 -8.74 -22.76
N VAL A 187 -5.62 -8.47 -22.04
CA VAL A 187 -5.40 -8.95 -20.67
C VAL A 187 -6.46 -8.37 -19.71
N LEU A 188 -6.77 -7.08 -19.83
CA LEU A 188 -7.77 -6.42 -18.96
C LEU A 188 -9.22 -6.75 -19.31
N ALA A 189 -9.49 -7.07 -20.58
CA ALA A 189 -10.78 -7.53 -21.04
C ALA A 189 -11.02 -9.03 -20.75
N GLY A 190 -10.03 -9.74 -20.20
CA GLY A 190 -10.10 -11.19 -20.02
C GLY A 190 -10.18 -11.97 -21.34
N ARG A 191 -9.82 -11.33 -22.45
CA ARG A 191 -9.82 -11.91 -23.81
C ARG A 191 -8.54 -12.66 -24.14
N ALA A 192 -7.51 -12.50 -23.31
CA ALA A 192 -6.31 -13.32 -23.34
C ALA A 192 -6.59 -14.73 -22.79
N LYS A 193 -7.57 -15.45 -23.36
CA LYS A 193 -7.73 -16.88 -23.15
C LYS A 193 -6.86 -17.61 -24.18
N ASN A 194 -6.18 -18.65 -23.69
CA ASN A 194 -5.25 -19.50 -24.44
C ASN A 194 -5.80 -19.97 -25.78
#